data_AF-A0A023G5Z2-F1
#
_entry.id   AF-A0A023G5Z2-F1
#
_cell.length_a   1.000
_cell.length_b   1.000
_cell.length_c   1.000
_cell.angle_alpha   90.00
_cell.angle_beta   90.00
_cell.angle_gamma   90.00
#
_symmetry.space_group_name_H-M   'P 1'
#
loop_
_entity.id
_entity.type
_entity.pdbx_description
1 polymer ?
#
loop_
_entity_poly.entity_id
_entity_poly.type
_entity_poly.pdbx_seq_one_letter_code
_entity_poly.pdbx_strand_id
1 'polypeptide(L)'
;MPAGRGSATERRRAANTEQQDEPHSGTWNCVVLLHWCTGLSGFVYVIWRYANDKANTSLPNEMRQDFRPSPYGFGRKQDMTSLDWQIERSFVLATWNWLLIHPLLARATAYAAPTLLPMFYTAYSALFVTALLGVEVAAFIVILHALFIVVASLRAPILSYA
;
A
#
# COMPACT_ATOMS: atom_id res chain seq x y z
N MET A 1 -32.87 58.15 -20.28
CA MET A 1 -32.06 56.93 -20.11
C MET A 1 -30.59 57.32 -19.92
N PRO A 2 -30.01 57.21 -18.72
CA PRO A 2 -28.56 57.33 -18.57
C PRO A 2 -27.89 55.96 -18.35
N ALA A 3 -26.70 55.84 -18.92
CA ALA A 3 -25.86 54.66 -19.02
C ALA A 3 -25.36 54.14 -17.66
N GLY A 4 -25.33 52.81 -17.53
CA GLY A 4 -24.83 52.08 -16.37
C GLY A 4 -23.34 52.30 -16.14
N ARG A 5 -23.01 52.91 -15.00
CA ARG A 5 -21.67 53.02 -14.45
C ARG A 5 -21.28 51.66 -13.85
N GLY A 6 -20.60 50.82 -14.64
CA GLY A 6 -19.95 49.61 -14.14
C GLY A 6 -19.01 49.97 -12.99
N SER A 7 -19.25 49.37 -11.82
CA SER A 7 -18.61 49.75 -10.56
C SER A 7 -17.11 49.37 -10.58
N ALA A 8 -16.25 50.19 -9.95
CA ALA A 8 -14.80 49.96 -9.87
C ALA A 8 -14.41 48.58 -9.30
N THR A 9 -15.31 48.00 -8.51
CA THR A 9 -15.26 46.62 -7.99
C THR A 9 -15.26 45.54 -9.07
N GLU A 10 -15.95 45.78 -10.17
CA GLU A 10 -16.07 44.83 -11.29
C GLU A 10 -14.79 44.78 -12.13
N ARG A 11 -14.16 45.96 -12.34
CA ARG A 11 -12.81 46.03 -12.95
C ARG A 11 -11.73 45.42 -12.05
N ARG A 12 -11.85 45.57 -10.73
CA ARG A 12 -10.90 44.98 -9.77
C ARG A 12 -11.02 43.46 -9.71
N ARG A 13 -12.23 42.91 -9.87
CA ARG A 13 -12.45 41.47 -10.04
C ARG A 13 -11.87 40.96 -11.35
N ALA A 14 -12.11 41.65 -12.46
CA ALA A 14 -11.55 41.27 -13.76
C ALA A 14 -10.00 41.27 -13.73
N ALA A 15 -9.39 42.30 -13.14
CA ALA A 15 -7.94 42.39 -13.02
C ALA A 15 -7.33 41.31 -12.08
N ASN A 16 -8.04 40.93 -11.00
CA ASN A 16 -7.59 39.83 -10.14
C ASN A 16 -7.73 38.46 -10.82
N THR A 17 -8.72 38.28 -11.69
CA THR A 17 -8.89 37.03 -12.45
C THR A 17 -7.83 36.88 -13.53
N GLU A 18 -7.44 37.97 -14.22
CA GLU A 18 -6.37 37.95 -15.22
C GLU A 18 -4.97 37.73 -14.61
N GLN A 19 -4.74 38.19 -13.37
CA GLN A 19 -3.42 38.09 -12.74
C GLN A 19 -3.12 36.70 -12.13
N GLN A 20 -4.08 35.78 -12.14
CA GLN A 20 -3.94 34.44 -11.52
C GLN A 20 -3.69 33.29 -12.53
N ASP A 21 -3.55 33.61 -13.82
CA ASP A 21 -3.28 32.65 -14.91
C ASP A 21 -1.87 32.85 -15.55
N GLU A 22 -0.84 33.00 -14.71
CA GLU A 22 0.57 32.88 -15.13
C GLU A 22 1.09 31.44 -14.91
N PRO A 23 2.00 30.92 -15.75
CA PRO A 23 2.14 29.50 -16.10
C PRO A 23 2.97 28.69 -15.08
N HIS A 24 2.64 28.76 -13.80
CA HIS A 24 3.34 28.01 -12.74
C HIS A 24 3.04 26.49 -12.75
N SER A 25 2.04 26.03 -13.50
CA SER A 25 1.65 24.60 -13.56
C SER A 25 2.65 23.74 -14.36
N GLY A 26 3.28 24.30 -15.39
CA GLY A 26 4.17 23.56 -16.28
C GLY A 26 5.51 23.18 -15.63
N THR A 27 6.16 24.14 -14.97
CA THR A 27 7.44 23.94 -14.29
C THR A 27 7.32 23.01 -13.09
N TRP A 28 6.24 23.12 -12.30
CA TRP A 28 5.97 22.20 -11.19
C TRP A 28 5.79 20.75 -11.68
N ASN A 29 5.02 20.55 -12.76
CA ASN A 29 4.84 19.23 -13.37
C ASN A 29 6.16 18.67 -13.94
N CYS A 30 7.00 19.49 -14.57
CA CYS A 30 8.32 19.07 -15.05
C CYS A 30 9.25 18.66 -13.90
N VAL A 31 9.27 19.40 -12.79
CA VAL A 31 10.08 19.07 -11.61
C VAL A 31 9.60 17.77 -10.97
N VAL A 32 8.29 17.57 -10.84
CA VAL A 32 7.71 16.31 -10.34
C VAL A 32 8.08 15.14 -11.27
N LEU A 33 7.95 15.31 -12.58
CA LEU A 33 8.36 14.31 -13.57
C LEU A 33 9.85 13.95 -13.46
N LEU A 34 10.73 14.95 -13.40
CA LEU A 34 12.18 14.73 -13.27
C LEU A 34 12.54 14.05 -11.95
N HIS A 35 11.88 14.38 -10.84
CA HIS A 35 12.06 13.72 -9.55
C HIS A 35 11.74 12.22 -9.65
N TRP A 36 10.57 11.87 -10.20
CA TRP A 36 10.17 10.48 -10.40
C TRP A 36 11.07 9.75 -11.39
N CYS A 37 11.45 10.39 -12.51
CA CYS A 37 12.37 9.80 -13.50
C CYS A 37 13.74 9.51 -12.90
N THR A 38 14.29 10.43 -12.12
CA THR A 38 15.61 10.27 -11.48
C THR A 38 15.54 9.18 -10.41
N GLY A 39 14.50 9.17 -9.57
CA GLY A 39 14.28 8.13 -8.57
C GLY A 39 14.12 6.74 -9.21
N LEU A 40 13.30 6.63 -10.25
CA LEU A 40 13.09 5.38 -10.97
C LEU A 40 14.37 4.90 -11.67
N SER A 41 15.11 5.82 -12.32
CA SER A 41 16.38 5.50 -12.97
C SER A 41 17.41 5.00 -11.96
N GLY A 42 17.55 5.67 -10.80
CA GLY A 42 18.42 5.23 -9.72
C GLY A 42 18.04 3.85 -9.20
N PHE A 43 16.75 3.60 -8.96
CA PHE A 43 16.26 2.30 -8.53
C PHE A 43 16.55 1.19 -9.54
N VAL A 44 16.26 1.42 -10.83
CA VAL A 44 16.56 0.49 -11.91
C VAL A 44 18.06 0.23 -12.00
N TYR A 45 18.89 1.27 -11.88
CA TYR A 45 20.34 1.12 -11.89
C TYR A 45 20.85 0.25 -10.74
N VAL A 46 20.37 0.47 -9.52
CA VAL A 46 20.76 -0.35 -8.35
C VAL A 46 20.35 -1.80 -8.56
N ILE A 47 19.11 -2.07 -9.01
CA ILE A 47 18.65 -3.42 -9.32
C ILE A 47 19.50 -4.06 -10.41
N TRP A 48 19.77 -3.32 -11.49
CA TRP A 48 20.58 -3.80 -12.60
C TRP A 48 22.00 -4.15 -12.16
N ARG A 49 22.65 -3.24 -11.43
CA ARG A 49 23.99 -3.43 -10.89
C ARG A 49 23.99 -4.64 -9.96
N TYR A 50 23.02 -4.76 -9.06
CA TYR A 50 22.90 -5.91 -8.16
C TYR A 50 22.72 -7.22 -8.94
N ALA A 51 21.85 -7.23 -9.96
CA ALA A 51 21.60 -8.40 -10.79
C ALA A 51 22.84 -8.86 -11.59
N ASN A 52 23.70 -7.92 -12.00
CA ASN A 52 24.91 -8.17 -12.77
C ASN A 52 26.20 -8.27 -11.92
N ASP A 53 26.10 -8.23 -10.60
CA ASP A 53 27.26 -8.38 -9.72
C ASP A 53 27.79 -9.82 -9.77
N LYS A 54 29.10 -9.97 -10.00
CA LYS A 54 29.76 -11.28 -10.09
C LYS A 54 29.56 -12.10 -8.82
N ALA A 55 29.61 -11.45 -7.65
CA ALA A 55 29.35 -12.11 -6.37
C ALA A 55 27.92 -12.69 -6.30
N ASN A 56 26.93 -11.96 -6.82
CA ASN A 56 25.54 -12.41 -6.86
C ASN A 56 25.33 -13.59 -7.82
N THR A 57 26.11 -13.64 -8.91
CA THR A 57 26.05 -14.75 -9.88
C THR A 57 26.83 -16.00 -9.44
N SER A 58 27.85 -15.86 -8.58
CA SER A 58 28.65 -17.00 -8.10
C SER A 58 28.06 -17.68 -6.86
N LEU A 59 27.36 -16.93 -6.00
CA LEU A 59 26.70 -17.41 -4.78
C LEU A 59 25.88 -18.69 -4.97
N PRO A 60 25.00 -18.83 -5.99
CA PRO A 60 24.21 -20.05 -6.19
C PRO A 60 25.00 -21.27 -6.70
N ASN A 61 26.28 -21.07 -7.07
CA ASN A 61 27.22 -22.15 -7.41
C ASN A 61 28.04 -22.57 -6.19
N GLU A 62 28.41 -21.62 -5.33
CA GLU A 62 29.14 -21.85 -4.09
C GLU A 62 28.26 -22.47 -3.00
N MET A 63 27.01 -22.02 -2.86
CA MET A 63 26.06 -22.46 -1.82
C MET A 63 24.93 -23.32 -2.41
N ARG A 64 25.30 -24.36 -3.16
CA ARG A 64 24.37 -25.10 -4.03
C ARG A 64 23.16 -25.72 -3.33
N GLN A 65 23.24 -26.01 -2.02
CA GLN A 65 22.15 -26.59 -1.23
C GLN A 65 21.13 -25.54 -0.76
N ASP A 66 21.54 -24.28 -0.65
CA ASP A 66 20.72 -23.19 -0.12
C ASP A 66 19.92 -22.46 -1.21
N PHE A 67 20.15 -22.82 -2.48
CA PHE A 67 19.48 -22.22 -3.63
C PHE A 67 18.66 -23.28 -4.39
N ARG A 68 17.35 -23.04 -4.56
CA ARG A 68 16.45 -23.92 -5.34
C ARG A 68 16.03 -23.28 -6.66
N PRO A 69 15.62 -24.06 -7.67
CA PRO A 69 15.00 -23.51 -8.88
C PRO A 69 13.79 -22.63 -8.53
N SER A 70 13.68 -21.47 -9.18
CA SER A 70 12.56 -20.57 -8.97
C SER A 70 11.28 -21.16 -9.59
N PRO A 71 10.15 -21.18 -8.86
CA PRO A 71 8.87 -21.65 -9.39
C PRO A 71 8.22 -20.66 -10.38
N TYR A 72 8.77 -19.45 -10.51
CA TYR A 72 8.20 -18.35 -11.28
C TYR A 72 8.65 -18.33 -12.76
N GLY A 73 9.30 -19.39 -13.25
CA GLY A 73 9.84 -19.44 -14.61
C GLY A 73 11.07 -18.56 -14.86
N PHE A 74 11.60 -17.91 -13.82
CA PHE A 74 12.85 -17.17 -13.90
C PHE A 74 14.06 -18.12 -13.82
N GLY A 75 15.06 -17.91 -14.67
CA GLY A 75 16.31 -18.70 -14.63
C GLY A 75 17.16 -18.48 -13.37
N ARG A 76 16.86 -17.46 -12.57
CA ARG A 76 17.54 -17.17 -11.31
C ARG A 76 17.14 -18.18 -10.24
N LYS A 77 18.13 -18.84 -9.63
CA LYS A 77 17.87 -19.69 -8.46
C LYS A 77 17.42 -18.84 -7.28
N GLN A 78 16.48 -19.36 -6.54
CA GLN A 78 15.88 -18.72 -5.41
C GLN A 78 16.65 -19.06 -4.13
N ASP A 79 16.96 -18.01 -3.37
CA ASP A 79 17.57 -18.12 -2.05
C ASP A 79 16.57 -18.72 -1.04
N MET A 80 17.03 -19.73 -0.29
CA MET A 80 16.31 -20.40 0.79
C MET A 80 17.06 -20.31 2.13
N THR A 81 18.14 -19.53 2.22
CA THR A 81 18.89 -19.36 3.48
C THR A 81 18.05 -18.68 4.57
N SER A 82 17.13 -17.80 4.19
CA SER A 82 16.22 -17.12 5.12
C SER A 82 14.90 -17.88 5.26
N LEU A 83 14.64 -18.37 6.48
CA LEU A 83 13.36 -18.97 6.84
C LEU A 83 12.22 -17.94 6.78
N ASP A 84 12.46 -16.72 7.25
CA ASP A 84 11.48 -15.63 7.24
C ASP A 84 11.03 -15.32 5.81
N TRP A 85 11.98 -15.25 4.87
CA TRP A 85 11.66 -15.04 3.46
C TRP A 85 10.81 -16.18 2.88
N GLN A 86 11.08 -17.42 3.28
CA GLN A 86 10.27 -18.56 2.83
C GLN A 86 8.83 -18.47 3.35
N ILE A 87 8.67 -18.10 4.63
CA ILE A 87 7.36 -17.94 5.26
C ILE A 87 6.59 -16.80 4.59
N GLU A 88 7.17 -15.60 4.54
CA GLU A 88 6.53 -14.41 3.96
C GLU A 88 6.11 -14.64 2.52
N ARG A 89 7.00 -15.21 1.71
CA ARG A 89 6.70 -15.52 0.31
C ARG A 89 5.59 -16.55 0.17
N SER A 90 5.61 -17.61 0.98
CA SER A 90 4.54 -18.62 0.96
C SER A 90 3.19 -18.00 1.34
N PHE A 91 3.17 -17.11 2.32
CA PHE A 91 2.00 -16.36 2.72
C PHE A 91 1.50 -15.44 1.60
N VAL A 92 2.37 -14.64 0.98
CA VAL A 92 2.01 -13.76 -0.14
C VAL A 92 1.46 -14.58 -1.31
N LEU A 93 2.09 -15.70 -1.68
CA LEU A 93 1.58 -16.56 -2.74
C LEU A 93 0.24 -17.22 -2.42
N ALA A 94 -0.03 -17.54 -1.16
CA ALA A 94 -1.32 -18.07 -0.74
C ALA A 94 -2.42 -17.00 -0.74
N THR A 95 -2.06 -15.74 -0.50
CA THR A 95 -3.01 -14.66 -0.16
C THR A 95 -3.11 -13.55 -1.18
N TRP A 96 -2.27 -13.52 -2.22
CA TRP A 96 -2.19 -12.39 -3.17
C TRP A 96 -3.53 -12.02 -3.80
N ASN A 97 -4.37 -13.01 -4.14
CA ASN A 97 -5.72 -12.77 -4.67
C ASN A 97 -6.57 -11.97 -3.68
N TRP A 98 -6.54 -12.33 -2.40
CA TRP A 98 -7.24 -11.58 -1.36
C TRP A 98 -6.68 -10.16 -1.28
N LEU A 99 -5.36 -10.00 -1.19
CA LEU A 99 -4.72 -8.69 -1.10
C LEU A 99 -5.08 -7.75 -2.26
N LEU A 100 -5.20 -8.28 -3.48
CA LEU A 100 -5.59 -7.48 -4.66
C LEU A 100 -7.09 -7.15 -4.70
N ILE A 101 -7.94 -8.07 -4.25
CA ILE A 101 -9.41 -7.91 -4.24
C ILE A 101 -9.83 -6.93 -3.14
N HIS A 102 -9.17 -6.93 -1.98
CA HIS A 102 -9.50 -6.09 -0.84
C HIS A 102 -9.69 -4.60 -1.18
N PRO A 103 -8.73 -3.88 -1.79
CA PRO A 103 -8.89 -2.45 -2.07
C PRO A 103 -10.01 -2.15 -3.08
N LEU A 104 -10.30 -3.07 -4.01
CA LEU A 104 -11.39 -2.91 -4.97
C LEU A 104 -12.74 -2.98 -4.27
N LEU A 105 -12.95 -3.98 -3.41
CA LEU A 105 -14.19 -4.11 -2.65
C LEU A 105 -14.32 -2.99 -1.62
N ALA A 106 -13.24 -2.66 -0.89
CA ALA A 106 -13.25 -1.58 0.09
C ALA A 106 -13.70 -0.25 -0.56
N ARG A 107 -13.14 0.05 -1.73
CA ARG A 107 -13.51 1.25 -2.49
C ARG A 107 -14.95 1.20 -2.99
N ALA A 108 -15.41 0.05 -3.50
CA ALA A 108 -16.80 -0.12 -3.92
C ALA A 108 -17.79 0.06 -2.74
N THR A 109 -17.49 -0.51 -1.58
CA THR A 109 -18.29 -0.34 -0.36
C THR A 109 -18.28 1.12 0.10
N ALA A 110 -17.13 1.79 0.08
CA ALA A 110 -17.04 3.20 0.46
C ALA A 110 -17.89 4.11 -0.44
N TYR A 111 -17.98 3.82 -1.73
CA TYR A 111 -18.83 4.59 -2.66
C TYR A 111 -20.32 4.25 -2.52
N ALA A 112 -20.68 2.98 -2.39
CA ALA A 112 -22.08 2.55 -2.41
C ALA A 112 -22.77 2.70 -1.04
N ALA A 113 -22.05 2.39 0.04
CA ALA A 113 -22.59 2.32 1.40
C ALA A 113 -21.49 2.61 2.44
N PRO A 114 -21.08 3.88 2.62
CA PRO A 114 -19.97 4.24 3.50
C PRO A 114 -20.19 3.85 4.97
N THR A 115 -21.44 3.79 5.42
CA THR A 115 -21.81 3.35 6.78
C THR A 115 -21.51 1.87 7.03
N LEU A 116 -21.41 1.05 5.98
CA LEU A 116 -21.07 -0.38 6.08
C LEU A 116 -19.56 -0.64 6.05
N LEU A 117 -18.73 0.38 5.80
CA LEU A 117 -17.30 0.20 5.64
C LEU A 117 -16.62 -0.47 6.85
N PRO A 118 -16.96 -0.14 8.11
CA PRO A 118 -16.41 -0.85 9.27
C PRO A 118 -16.78 -2.34 9.30
N MET A 119 -18.03 -2.67 8.95
CA MET A 119 -18.51 -4.06 8.86
C MET A 119 -17.85 -4.82 7.70
N PHE A 120 -17.55 -4.12 6.60
CA PHE A 120 -16.77 -4.70 5.50
C PHE A 120 -15.38 -5.13 5.98
N TYR A 121 -14.64 -4.27 6.70
CA TYR A 121 -13.31 -4.63 7.19
C TYR A 121 -13.34 -5.82 8.14
N THR A 122 -14.31 -5.87 9.06
CA THR A 122 -14.43 -6.99 10.01
C THR A 122 -14.81 -8.28 9.30
N ALA A 123 -15.84 -8.25 8.43
CA ALA A 123 -16.29 -9.43 7.68
C ALA A 123 -15.21 -9.93 6.73
N TYR A 124 -14.56 -9.04 5.99
CA TYR A 124 -13.49 -9.38 5.06
C TYR A 124 -12.30 -10.02 5.80
N SER A 125 -11.88 -9.44 6.93
CA SER A 125 -10.77 -9.97 7.73
C SER A 125 -11.12 -11.33 8.34
N ALA A 126 -12.35 -11.50 8.85
CA ALA A 126 -12.82 -12.79 9.36
C ALA A 126 -12.86 -13.86 8.27
N LEU A 127 -13.37 -13.52 7.08
CA LEU A 127 -13.39 -14.42 5.92
C LEU A 127 -11.96 -14.77 5.46
N PHE A 128 -11.07 -13.79 5.42
CA PHE A 128 -9.67 -13.99 5.06
C PHE A 128 -8.97 -14.97 6.00
N VAL A 129 -9.09 -14.75 7.32
CA VAL A 129 -8.52 -15.65 8.33
C VAL A 129 -9.16 -17.02 8.24
N THR A 130 -10.48 -17.10 8.10
CA THR A 130 -11.20 -18.38 8.01
C THR A 130 -10.75 -19.19 6.79
N ALA A 131 -10.57 -18.53 5.64
CA ALA A 131 -10.12 -19.17 4.41
C ALA A 131 -8.66 -19.64 4.48
N LEU A 132 -7.80 -18.92 5.20
CA LEU A 132 -6.37 -19.22 5.26
C LEU A 132 -5.97 -20.16 6.41
N LEU A 133 -6.58 -19.99 7.58
CA LEU A 133 -6.20 -20.66 8.84
C LEU A 133 -7.33 -21.53 9.41
N GLY A 134 -8.53 -21.48 8.83
CA GLY A 134 -9.69 -22.25 9.27
C GLY A 134 -10.60 -21.51 10.25
N VAL A 135 -11.81 -22.05 10.43
CA VAL A 135 -12.86 -21.49 11.30
C VAL A 135 -12.41 -21.44 12.77
N GLU A 136 -11.71 -22.47 13.24
CA GLU A 136 -11.26 -22.53 14.63
C GLU A 136 -10.36 -21.35 14.99
N VAL A 137 -9.36 -21.07 14.16
CA VAL A 137 -8.43 -19.95 14.37
C VAL A 137 -9.16 -18.62 14.29
N ALA A 138 -10.09 -18.46 13.34
CA ALA A 138 -10.91 -17.26 13.25
C ALA A 138 -11.75 -17.05 14.53
N ALA A 139 -12.36 -18.10 15.08
CA ALA A 139 -13.13 -18.03 16.32
C ALA A 139 -12.24 -17.62 17.51
N PHE A 140 -11.04 -18.20 17.64
CA PHE A 140 -10.08 -17.78 18.66
C PHE A 140 -9.71 -16.30 18.56
N ILE A 141 -9.45 -15.80 17.35
CA ILE A 141 -9.12 -14.37 17.14
C ILE A 141 -10.29 -13.47 17.57
N VAL A 142 -11.53 -13.84 17.23
CA VAL A 142 -12.73 -13.09 17.63
C VAL A 142 -12.90 -13.09 19.15
N ILE A 143 -12.71 -14.24 19.80
CA ILE A 143 -12.77 -14.35 21.28
C ILE A 143 -11.71 -13.47 21.92
N LEU A 144 -10.45 -13.51 21.43
CA LEU A 144 -9.38 -12.66 21.95
C LEU A 144 -9.67 -11.18 21.78
N HIS A 145 -10.24 -10.76 20.64
CA HIS A 145 -10.67 -9.38 20.43
C HIS A 145 -11.81 -8.98 21.38
N ALA A 146 -12.79 -9.86 21.60
CA ALA A 146 -13.87 -9.59 22.54
C ALA A 146 -13.35 -9.45 23.98
N LEU A 147 -12.46 -10.34 24.40
CA LEU A 147 -11.79 -10.25 25.71
C LEU A 147 -10.98 -8.96 25.84
N PHE A 148 -10.22 -8.58 24.81
CA PHE A 148 -9.49 -7.32 24.79
C PHE A 148 -10.42 -6.12 24.99
N ILE A 149 -11.56 -6.08 24.30
CA ILE A 149 -12.56 -5.01 24.45
C ILE A 149 -13.13 -4.97 25.87
N VAL A 150 -13.51 -6.13 26.43
CA VAL A 150 -14.00 -6.23 27.81
C VAL A 150 -12.95 -5.69 28.77
N VAL A 151 -11.70 -6.15 28.67
CA VAL A 151 -10.59 -5.69 29.50
C VAL A 151 -10.34 -4.19 29.35
N ALA A 152 -10.32 -3.68 28.12
CA ALA A 152 -10.15 -2.25 27.84
C ALA A 152 -11.29 -1.41 28.42
N SER A 153 -12.53 -1.92 28.39
CA SER A 153 -13.71 -1.24 28.91
C SER A 153 -13.71 -1.09 30.45
N LEU A 154 -13.00 -1.98 31.16
CA LEU A 154 -12.88 -1.93 32.62
C LEU A 154 -12.04 -0.73 33.09
N ARG A 155 -11.33 -0.04 32.18
CA ARG A 155 -10.50 1.15 32.44
C ARG A 155 -9.61 1.00 33.68
N ALA A 156 -9.14 -0.22 33.95
CA ALA A 156 -8.35 -0.52 35.12
C ALA A 156 -6.93 0.03 34.91
N PRO A 157 -6.46 0.98 35.73
CA PRO A 157 -5.15 1.62 35.56
C PRO A 157 -3.97 0.67 35.77
N ILE A 158 -4.21 -0.54 36.29
CA ILE A 158 -3.22 -1.61 36.46
C ILE A 158 -2.85 -2.30 35.13
N LEU A 159 -3.68 -2.14 34.09
CA LEU A 159 -3.54 -2.80 32.77
C LEU A 159 -3.10 -1.84 31.66
N SER A 160 -3.18 -0.53 31.88
CA SER A 160 -2.48 0.46 31.06
C SER A 160 -1.03 0.49 31.52
N TYR A 161 -0.08 0.24 30.62
CA TYR A 161 1.34 0.48 30.90
C TYR A 161 1.51 1.82 31.61
N ALA A 162 2.10 1.78 32.81
CA ALA A 162 2.49 2.95 33.57
C ALA A 162 3.52 3.79 32.81
#